data_AF-A0A538RCY2-F1
#
_entry.id   AF-A0A538RCY2-F1
#
_cell.length_a   1.000
_cell.length_b   1.000
_cell.length_c   1.000
_cell.angle_alpha   90.00
_cell.angle_beta   90.00
_cell.angle_gamma   90.00
#
_symmetry.space_group_name_H-M   'P 1'
#
loop_
_entity.id
_entity.type
_entity.pdbx_description
1 polymer ?
#
loop_
_entity_poly.entity_id
_entity_poly.type
_entity_poly.pdbx_seq_one_letter_code
_entity_poly.pdbx_strand_id
1 'polypeptide(L)'
;MGYVELFAQQTFAEETERITGGAAGWQDPPEIRLEKVQSDGFLVIRRPQLLEHLAPPWPVARPHGEVMLELKLAGNHVDRKAVERALLRRQARQVQRIEEQDASWLGEEPLWLVAPHLPGWLVEMRRPVCFAPGCYWVEPQWQRFLWIAANELPLRNELIPFLMARSGRALDAFGRWVAPHRSIEWVLSMVEYMTMSMPTRDELIRRFGKVDDPEIEARRQHILKVLLEMSPQTKQQIKEEGLLEGQRAALRRVLARRQLTPSKDDDARIEACTDLATLERWHDQAVTAVSVSDALA
;
A
#
# COMPACT_ATOMS: atom_id res chain seq x y z
N MET A 1 24.14 -38.15 3.15
CA MET A 1 23.18 -39.25 2.88
C MET A 1 23.89 -40.56 3.19
N GLY A 2 23.28 -41.43 3.99
CA GLY A 2 23.90 -42.71 4.38
C GLY A 2 23.79 -43.78 3.27
N TYR A 3 24.67 -44.79 3.28
CA TYR A 3 24.63 -45.92 2.34
C TYR A 3 23.26 -46.64 2.31
N VAL A 4 22.56 -46.68 3.45
CA VAL A 4 21.23 -47.29 3.58
C VAL A 4 20.15 -46.50 2.85
N GLU A 5 20.19 -45.17 2.89
CA GLU A 5 19.24 -44.30 2.18
C GLU A 5 19.42 -44.40 0.66
N LEU A 6 20.68 -44.45 0.20
CA LEU A 6 20.99 -44.60 -1.22
C LEU A 6 20.47 -45.94 -1.76
N PHE A 7 20.67 -47.02 -1.02
CA PHE A 7 20.15 -48.34 -1.38
C PHE A 7 18.62 -48.36 -1.45
N ALA A 8 17.94 -47.71 -0.51
CA ALA A 8 16.48 -47.62 -0.51
C ALA A 8 15.93 -46.83 -1.72
N GLN A 9 16.54 -45.69 -2.05
CA GLN A 9 16.15 -44.89 -3.23
C GLN A 9 16.35 -45.65 -4.54
N GLN A 10 17.48 -46.35 -4.70
CA GLN A 10 17.76 -47.20 -5.86
C GLN A 10 16.74 -48.33 -5.99
N THR A 11 16.42 -49.00 -4.87
CA THR A 11 15.41 -50.05 -4.84
C THR A 11 14.04 -49.52 -5.27
N PHE A 12 13.63 -48.35 -4.77
CA PHE A 12 12.38 -47.71 -5.18
C PHE A 12 12.37 -47.37 -6.67
N ALA A 13 13.48 -46.87 -7.20
CA ALA A 13 13.59 -46.51 -8.60
C ALA A 13 13.41 -47.72 -9.52
N GLU A 14 14.15 -48.78 -9.25
CA GLU A 14 14.14 -50.00 -10.07
C GLU A 14 12.81 -50.77 -9.94
N GLU A 15 12.30 -50.91 -8.71
CA GLU A 15 11.14 -51.74 -8.45
C GLU A 15 9.82 -51.07 -8.85
N THR A 16 9.69 -49.74 -8.72
CA THR A 16 8.45 -49.04 -9.06
C THR A 16 8.13 -49.18 -10.55
N GLU A 17 9.12 -48.98 -11.41
CA GLU A 17 8.94 -49.09 -12.86
C GLU A 17 8.66 -50.54 -13.26
N ARG A 18 9.39 -51.50 -12.67
CA ARG A 18 9.24 -52.93 -12.91
C ARG A 18 7.87 -53.47 -12.47
N ILE A 19 7.41 -53.12 -11.27
CA ILE A 19 6.16 -53.64 -10.69
C ILE A 19 4.95 -53.00 -11.36
N THR A 20 5.02 -51.71 -11.69
CA THR A 20 3.88 -50.99 -12.29
C THR A 20 3.81 -51.12 -13.81
N GLY A 21 4.77 -51.81 -14.44
CA GLY A 21 4.84 -51.92 -15.90
C GLY A 21 5.02 -50.58 -16.58
N GLY A 22 5.77 -49.67 -15.94
CA GLY A 22 5.97 -48.29 -16.41
C GLY A 22 4.81 -47.32 -16.18
N ALA A 23 3.74 -47.74 -15.47
CA ALA A 23 2.64 -46.84 -15.13
C ALA A 23 3.04 -45.77 -14.09
N ALA A 24 4.08 -46.03 -13.29
CA ALA A 24 4.74 -45.05 -12.44
C ALA A 24 6.26 -45.18 -12.56
N GLY A 25 6.96 -44.05 -12.58
CA GLY A 25 8.42 -43.98 -12.58
C GLY A 25 8.92 -43.20 -11.37
N TRP A 26 10.08 -43.58 -10.85
CA TRP A 26 10.78 -42.78 -9.87
C TRP A 26 11.48 -41.61 -10.56
N GLN A 27 11.38 -40.44 -9.95
CA GLN A 27 12.12 -39.27 -10.36
C GLN A 27 12.77 -38.68 -9.11
N ASP A 28 14.08 -38.42 -9.18
CA ASP A 28 14.76 -37.73 -8.10
C ASP A 28 14.09 -36.37 -7.88
N PRO A 29 13.86 -35.97 -6.63
CA PRO A 29 13.19 -34.72 -6.34
C PRO A 29 13.98 -33.58 -6.99
N PRO A 30 13.32 -32.66 -7.74
CA PRO A 30 14.02 -31.48 -8.23
C PRO A 30 14.57 -30.71 -7.02
N GLU A 31 15.80 -30.19 -7.13
CA GLU A 31 16.38 -29.37 -6.07
C GLU A 31 15.48 -28.16 -5.82
N ILE A 32 14.69 -28.20 -4.75
CA ILE A 32 13.86 -27.08 -4.32
C ILE A 32 14.80 -26.08 -3.65
N ARG A 33 15.30 -25.11 -4.43
CA ARG A 33 16.07 -23.99 -3.91
C ARG A 33 15.20 -23.14 -3.00
N LEU A 34 15.10 -23.53 -1.73
CA LEU A 34 14.53 -22.74 -0.66
C LEU A 34 15.52 -21.61 -0.29
N GLU A 35 15.78 -20.70 -1.21
CA GLU A 35 16.56 -19.50 -0.90
C GLU A 35 15.80 -18.68 0.14
N LYS A 36 16.38 -18.57 1.35
CA LYS A 36 15.93 -17.77 2.49
C LYS A 36 14.40 -17.73 2.65
N VAL A 37 13.87 -18.81 3.20
CA VAL A 37 12.50 -18.93 3.71
C VAL A 37 12.33 -17.98 4.90
N GLN A 38 12.23 -16.68 4.63
CA GLN A 38 11.96 -15.65 5.63
C GLN A 38 10.49 -15.25 5.55
N SER A 39 9.81 -15.35 6.69
CA SER A 39 8.51 -14.75 6.91
C SER A 39 8.64 -13.23 7.04
N ASP A 40 7.51 -12.52 6.95
CA ASP A 40 7.49 -11.08 7.16
C ASP A 40 7.72 -10.72 8.65
N GLY A 41 7.37 -11.62 9.57
CA GLY A 41 7.74 -11.50 10.99
C GLY A 41 7.07 -12.52 11.91
N PHE A 42 7.27 -12.33 13.23
CA PHE A 42 6.67 -13.14 14.28
C PHE A 42 6.14 -12.25 15.42
N LEU A 43 5.02 -12.66 16.02
CA LEU A 43 4.52 -12.13 17.28
C LEU A 43 4.92 -13.09 18.41
N VAL A 44 5.79 -12.65 19.33
CA VAL A 44 6.14 -13.43 20.51
C VAL A 44 5.19 -13.08 21.66
N ILE A 45 4.40 -14.06 22.12
CA ILE A 45 3.34 -13.86 23.11
C ILE A 45 3.88 -14.11 24.51
N ARG A 46 4.18 -13.02 25.23
CA ARG A 46 4.77 -13.10 26.58
C ARG A 46 3.76 -13.01 27.72
N ARG A 47 2.65 -12.31 27.50
CA ARG A 47 1.61 -12.05 28.51
C ARG A 47 0.22 -12.27 27.91
N PRO A 48 -0.19 -13.52 27.64
CA PRO A 48 -1.39 -13.83 26.87
C PRO A 48 -2.68 -13.29 27.52
N GLN A 49 -2.72 -13.16 28.85
CA GLN A 49 -3.90 -12.65 29.56
C GLN A 49 -4.26 -11.22 29.15
N LEU A 50 -3.27 -10.39 28.79
CA LEU A 50 -3.50 -9.00 28.37
C LEU A 50 -4.16 -8.89 27.00
N LEU A 51 -4.18 -9.98 26.21
CA LEU A 51 -4.80 -10.00 24.87
C LEU A 51 -6.30 -10.26 24.91
N GLU A 52 -6.84 -10.73 26.04
CA GLU A 52 -8.24 -11.15 26.18
C GLU A 52 -9.25 -10.03 25.92
N HIS A 53 -8.91 -8.81 26.36
CA HIS A 53 -9.81 -7.66 26.27
C HIS A 53 -9.64 -6.84 24.98
N LEU A 54 -8.67 -7.21 24.14
CA LEU A 54 -8.41 -6.52 22.88
C LEU A 54 -9.39 -7.01 21.79
N ALA A 55 -9.67 -6.16 20.81
CA ALA A 55 -10.45 -6.58 19.65
C ALA A 55 -9.77 -7.72 18.87
N PRO A 56 -10.54 -8.63 18.24
CA PRO A 56 -10.01 -9.58 17.27
C PRO A 56 -9.12 -8.90 16.22
N PRO A 57 -7.99 -9.51 15.83
CA PRO A 57 -7.62 -10.91 16.05
C PRO A 57 -6.85 -11.22 17.36
N TRP A 58 -6.54 -10.23 18.20
CA TRP A 58 -5.63 -10.40 19.35
C TRP A 58 -5.96 -11.55 20.31
N PRO A 59 -7.23 -11.80 20.73
CA PRO A 59 -7.55 -12.89 21.63
C PRO A 59 -7.20 -14.28 21.08
N VAL A 60 -7.11 -14.42 19.75
CA VAL A 60 -6.77 -15.68 19.08
C VAL A 60 -5.30 -16.05 19.26
N ALA A 61 -4.41 -15.10 19.54
CA ALA A 61 -2.99 -15.38 19.76
C ALA A 61 -2.69 -15.97 21.15
N ARG A 62 -3.63 -15.89 22.10
CA ARG A 62 -3.45 -16.30 23.51
C ARG A 62 -2.90 -17.71 23.74
N PRO A 63 -3.35 -18.77 23.05
CA PRO A 63 -2.89 -20.12 23.32
C PRO A 63 -1.50 -20.40 22.73
N HIS A 64 -0.92 -19.45 21.99
CA HIS A 64 0.35 -19.63 21.28
C HIS A 64 1.46 -18.83 21.96
N GLY A 65 2.68 -19.38 21.99
CA GLY A 65 3.88 -18.63 22.41
C GLY A 65 4.47 -17.75 21.31
N GLU A 66 4.17 -18.09 20.05
CA GLU A 66 4.62 -17.39 18.84
C GLU A 66 3.50 -17.44 17.80
N VAL A 67 3.39 -16.41 16.97
CA VAL A 67 2.55 -16.40 15.77
C VAL A 67 3.32 -15.87 14.57
N MET A 68 3.44 -16.67 13.52
CA MET A 68 4.02 -16.25 12.25
C MET A 68 3.09 -15.29 11.52
N LEU A 69 3.65 -14.18 11.02
CA LEU A 69 2.95 -13.16 10.25
C LEU A 69 3.41 -13.11 8.80
N GLU A 70 2.43 -12.96 7.92
CA GLU A 70 2.60 -12.64 6.51
C GLU A 70 1.76 -11.41 6.19
N LEU A 71 2.42 -10.32 5.82
CA LEU A 71 1.84 -9.02 5.53
C LEU A 71 1.79 -8.81 4.02
N LYS A 72 0.60 -8.56 3.49
CA LYS A 72 0.37 -8.20 2.09
C LYS A 72 -0.23 -6.79 2.07
N LEU A 73 0.57 -5.82 1.63
CA LEU A 73 0.10 -4.45 1.45
C LEU A 73 -0.62 -4.29 0.11
N ALA A 74 -1.16 -3.11 -0.14
CA ALA A 74 -1.74 -2.78 -1.43
C ALA A 74 -0.72 -3.02 -2.57
N GLY A 75 -1.13 -3.76 -3.59
CA GLY A 75 -0.28 -4.14 -4.73
C GLY A 75 0.50 -5.44 -4.56
N ASN A 76 0.59 -6.01 -3.34
CA ASN A 76 1.18 -7.33 -3.15
C ASN A 76 0.28 -8.44 -3.71
N HIS A 77 0.92 -9.54 -4.13
CA HIS A 77 0.21 -10.75 -4.56
C HIS A 77 -0.53 -11.42 -3.39
N VAL A 78 -1.82 -11.68 -3.62
CA VAL A 78 -2.70 -12.48 -2.75
C VAL A 78 -3.29 -13.68 -3.50
N ASP A 79 -2.61 -14.09 -4.58
CA ASP A 79 -2.98 -15.25 -5.37
C ASP A 79 -2.66 -16.56 -4.63
N ARG A 80 -3.11 -17.67 -5.21
CA ARG A 80 -2.87 -19.00 -4.66
C ARG A 80 -1.38 -19.29 -4.44
N LYS A 81 -0.50 -18.89 -5.35
CA LYS A 81 0.94 -19.16 -5.23
C LYS A 81 1.53 -18.43 -4.02
N ALA A 82 1.10 -17.19 -3.76
CA ALA A 82 1.53 -16.44 -2.59
C ALA A 82 1.11 -17.12 -1.27
N VAL A 83 -0.13 -17.63 -1.20
CA VAL A 83 -0.63 -18.34 -0.01
C VAL A 83 0.07 -19.68 0.20
N GLU A 84 0.26 -20.48 -0.85
CA GLU A 84 0.97 -21.77 -0.74
C GLU A 84 2.43 -21.56 -0.29
N ARG A 85 3.09 -20.49 -0.75
CA ARG A 85 4.43 -20.11 -0.26
C ARG A 85 4.42 -19.74 1.22
N ALA A 86 3.43 -18.98 1.68
CA ALA A 86 3.27 -18.65 3.09
C ALA A 86 3.07 -19.91 3.96
N LEU A 87 2.26 -20.86 3.50
CA LEU A 87 2.07 -22.15 4.18
C LEU A 87 3.35 -22.98 4.23
N LEU A 88 4.14 -22.99 3.15
CA LEU A 88 5.43 -23.66 3.12
C LEU A 88 6.42 -23.03 4.12
N ARG A 89 6.45 -21.69 4.21
CA ARG A 89 7.27 -21.00 5.21
C ARG A 89 6.84 -21.32 6.65
N ARG A 90 5.53 -21.41 6.90
CA ARG A 90 4.98 -21.85 8.19
C ARG A 90 5.46 -23.26 8.55
N GLN A 91 5.41 -24.19 7.60
CA GLN A 91 5.89 -25.56 7.81
C GLN A 91 7.40 -25.60 8.11
N ALA A 92 8.20 -24.83 7.38
CA ALA A 92 9.63 -24.73 7.64
C ALA A 92 9.91 -24.19 9.05
N ARG A 93 9.20 -23.14 9.49
CA ARG A 93 9.33 -22.65 10.87
C ARG A 93 8.90 -23.69 11.90
N GLN A 94 7.82 -24.42 11.64
CA GLN A 94 7.36 -25.49 12.51
C GLN A 94 8.43 -26.56 12.71
N VAL A 95 9.13 -26.98 11.65
CA VAL A 95 10.27 -27.91 11.75
C VAL A 95 11.41 -27.29 12.58
N GLN A 96 11.78 -26.04 12.29
CA GLN A 96 12.84 -25.34 13.03
C GLN A 96 12.54 -25.29 14.54
N ARG A 97 11.27 -25.08 14.92
CA ARG A 97 10.88 -25.05 16.34
C ARG A 97 11.01 -26.41 17.04
N ILE A 98 10.73 -27.50 16.33
CA ILE A 98 10.93 -28.87 16.84
C ILE A 98 12.42 -29.11 17.10
N GLU A 99 13.29 -28.62 16.21
CA GLU A 99 14.74 -28.73 16.37
C GLU A 99 15.27 -27.85 17.53
N GLU A 100 14.69 -26.67 17.74
CA GLU A 100 15.14 -25.70 18.76
C GLU A 100 14.67 -26.01 20.20
N GLN A 101 13.46 -26.52 20.39
CA GLN A 101 12.79 -26.58 21.72
C GLN A 101 12.91 -27.95 22.43
N ASP A 102 13.75 -28.84 21.90
CA ASP A 102 13.70 -30.28 22.16
C ASP A 102 12.29 -30.85 21.86
N ALA A 103 12.13 -32.18 21.80
CA ALA A 103 10.87 -32.85 21.40
C ALA A 103 9.63 -32.56 22.29
N SER A 104 9.71 -31.61 23.22
CA SER A 104 8.65 -31.17 24.14
C SER A 104 7.58 -30.29 23.49
N TRP A 105 7.90 -29.62 22.38
CA TRP A 105 6.92 -28.81 21.65
C TRP A 105 6.08 -29.68 20.72
N LEU A 106 4.80 -29.86 21.07
CA LEU A 106 3.83 -30.67 20.33
C LEU A 106 2.78 -29.83 19.59
N GLY A 107 3.01 -28.53 19.47
CA GLY A 107 2.06 -27.59 18.86
C GLY A 107 2.16 -27.49 17.33
N GLU A 108 1.22 -26.76 16.73
CA GLU A 108 1.33 -26.29 15.35
C GLU A 108 1.75 -24.81 15.35
N GLU A 109 2.59 -24.40 14.40
CA GLU A 109 2.96 -22.99 14.24
C GLU A 109 1.78 -22.22 13.62
N PRO A 110 1.17 -21.26 14.34
CA PRO A 110 0.01 -20.54 13.81
C PRO A 110 0.46 -19.50 12.79
N LEU A 111 -0.27 -19.42 11.68
CA LEU A 111 -0.04 -18.45 10.62
C LEU A 111 -1.17 -17.41 10.57
N TRP A 112 -0.79 -16.14 10.57
CA TRP A 112 -1.68 -15.01 10.33
C TRP A 112 -1.29 -14.33 9.02
N LEU A 113 -2.21 -14.37 8.04
CA LEU A 113 -2.10 -13.70 6.75
C LEU A 113 -2.93 -12.42 6.78
N VAL A 114 -2.27 -11.27 6.75
CA VAL A 114 -2.91 -9.95 6.74
C VAL A 114 -2.85 -9.40 5.33
N ALA A 115 -4.01 -9.02 4.79
CA ALA A 115 -4.13 -8.50 3.43
C ALA A 115 -5.24 -7.44 3.36
N PRO A 116 -5.34 -6.65 2.28
CA PRO A 116 -6.38 -5.62 2.20
C PRO A 116 -7.78 -6.22 2.20
N HIS A 117 -8.00 -7.34 1.51
CA HIS A 117 -9.30 -7.98 1.33
C HIS A 117 -9.17 -9.51 1.28
N LEU A 118 -10.28 -10.23 1.46
CA LEU A 118 -10.37 -11.67 1.24
C LEU A 118 -10.53 -11.95 -0.28
N PRO A 119 -9.59 -12.66 -0.94
CA PRO A 119 -9.66 -12.88 -2.38
C PRO A 119 -10.73 -13.92 -2.74
N GLY A 120 -11.45 -13.69 -3.85
CA GLY A 120 -12.58 -14.54 -4.27
C GLY A 120 -12.22 -16.02 -4.47
N TRP A 121 -11.03 -16.31 -5.02
CA TRP A 121 -10.57 -17.69 -5.20
C TRP A 121 -10.48 -18.46 -3.89
N LEU A 122 -10.15 -17.78 -2.78
CA LEU A 122 -10.04 -18.40 -1.47
C LEU A 122 -11.42 -18.72 -0.90
N VAL A 123 -12.40 -17.84 -1.15
CA VAL A 123 -13.82 -18.09 -0.82
C VAL A 123 -14.34 -19.32 -1.54
N GLU A 124 -14.11 -19.41 -2.84
CA GLU A 124 -14.57 -20.52 -3.68
C GLU A 124 -13.93 -21.85 -3.27
N MET A 125 -12.63 -21.85 -3.00
CA MET A 125 -11.85 -23.08 -2.81
C MET A 125 -11.85 -23.58 -1.36
N ARG A 126 -11.80 -22.68 -0.37
CA ARG A 126 -11.56 -23.03 1.04
C ARG A 126 -12.71 -22.66 1.98
N ARG A 127 -13.75 -21.98 1.48
CA ARG A 127 -14.94 -21.55 2.24
C ARG A 127 -14.61 -20.95 3.62
N PRO A 128 -13.86 -19.84 3.69
CA PRO A 128 -13.40 -19.26 4.94
C PRO A 128 -14.56 -18.91 5.87
N VAL A 129 -14.41 -19.16 7.17
CA VAL A 129 -15.44 -18.91 8.19
C VAL A 129 -15.11 -17.62 8.93
N CYS A 130 -15.95 -16.61 8.76
CA CYS A 130 -15.86 -15.35 9.49
C CYS A 130 -16.28 -15.54 10.96
N PHE A 131 -15.45 -15.13 11.90
CA PHE A 131 -15.78 -15.15 13.34
C PHE A 131 -15.73 -13.77 14.01
N ALA A 132 -15.17 -12.78 13.32
CA ALA A 132 -15.19 -11.37 13.69
C ALA A 132 -15.01 -10.53 12.42
N PRO A 133 -15.40 -9.24 12.41
CA PRO A 133 -15.23 -8.38 11.23
C PRO A 133 -13.80 -8.43 10.71
N GLY A 134 -13.63 -8.80 9.44
CA GLY A 134 -12.32 -8.94 8.80
C GLY A 134 -11.45 -10.09 9.29
N CYS A 135 -11.94 -11.03 10.10
CA CYS A 135 -11.18 -12.18 10.59
C CYS A 135 -11.83 -13.50 10.18
N TYR A 136 -11.09 -14.29 9.40
CA TYR A 136 -11.58 -15.51 8.76
C TYR A 136 -10.70 -16.70 9.08
N TRP A 137 -11.30 -17.78 9.55
CA TRP A 137 -10.63 -19.07 9.61
C TRP A 137 -10.63 -19.73 8.24
N VAL A 138 -9.45 -20.14 7.79
CA VAL A 138 -9.28 -20.88 6.53
C VAL A 138 -8.90 -22.32 6.86
N GLU A 139 -9.70 -23.26 6.39
CA GLU A 139 -9.56 -24.71 6.60
C GLU A 139 -8.98 -25.39 5.34
N PRO A 140 -8.46 -26.64 5.41
CA PRO A 140 -8.70 -27.72 6.39
C PRO A 140 -7.87 -27.66 7.69
N GLN A 141 -8.32 -28.38 8.72
CA GLN A 141 -7.83 -28.31 10.12
C GLN A 141 -6.31 -28.49 10.29
N TRP A 142 -5.70 -29.48 9.64
CA TRP A 142 -4.25 -29.75 9.61
C TRP A 142 -3.39 -28.63 8.98
N GLN A 143 -4.03 -27.64 8.34
CA GLN A 143 -3.38 -26.44 7.82
C GLN A 143 -4.16 -25.17 8.14
N ARG A 144 -4.87 -25.15 9.28
CA ARG A 144 -5.68 -24.00 9.64
C ARG A 144 -4.81 -22.76 9.80
N PHE A 145 -5.22 -21.67 9.18
CA PHE A 145 -4.59 -20.36 9.35
C PHE A 145 -5.63 -19.26 9.44
N LEU A 146 -5.22 -18.11 9.97
CA LEU A 146 -6.06 -16.94 10.12
C LEU A 146 -5.83 -15.99 8.95
N TRP A 147 -6.89 -15.65 8.22
CA TRP A 147 -6.87 -14.55 7.26
C TRP A 147 -7.48 -13.30 7.88
N ILE A 148 -6.76 -12.18 7.77
CA ILE A 148 -7.15 -10.87 8.30
C ILE A 148 -7.33 -9.91 7.12
N ALA A 149 -8.58 -9.62 6.78
CA ALA A 149 -8.97 -8.67 5.74
C ALA A 149 -9.03 -7.24 6.34
N ALA A 150 -7.95 -6.49 6.16
CA ALA A 150 -7.75 -5.19 6.80
C ALA A 150 -8.82 -4.15 6.46
N ASN A 151 -9.40 -4.20 5.25
CA ASN A 151 -10.46 -3.27 4.83
C ASN A 151 -11.77 -3.46 5.61
N GLU A 152 -11.96 -4.62 6.24
CA GLU A 152 -13.18 -4.97 6.99
C GLU A 152 -13.02 -4.82 8.50
N LEU A 153 -11.79 -4.65 8.99
CA LEU A 153 -11.51 -4.41 10.41
C LEU A 153 -12.12 -3.06 10.86
N PRO A 154 -12.61 -2.94 12.11
CA PRO A 154 -13.04 -1.66 12.64
C PRO A 154 -11.85 -0.71 12.89
N LEU A 155 -12.11 0.60 12.83
CA LEU A 155 -11.12 1.62 13.18
C LEU A 155 -10.96 1.71 14.70
N ARG A 156 -9.92 1.05 15.23
CA ARG A 156 -9.58 1.01 16.67
C ARG A 156 -8.09 1.13 16.88
N ASN A 157 -7.69 1.71 18.00
CA ASN A 157 -6.28 1.93 18.33
C ASN A 157 -5.51 0.61 18.42
N GLU A 158 -6.07 -0.42 19.04
CA GLU A 158 -5.42 -1.72 19.14
C GLU A 158 -5.26 -2.44 17.78
N LEU A 159 -5.96 -2.01 16.72
CA LEU A 159 -5.90 -2.65 15.40
C LEU A 159 -5.00 -1.93 14.40
N ILE A 160 -4.37 -0.82 14.77
CA ILE A 160 -3.50 -0.02 13.89
C ILE A 160 -2.48 -0.87 13.12
N PRO A 161 -1.76 -1.85 13.72
CA PRO A 161 -0.81 -2.68 12.98
C PRO A 161 -1.42 -3.41 11.77
N PHE A 162 -2.66 -3.88 11.89
CA PHE A 162 -3.36 -4.58 10.79
C PHE A 162 -3.98 -3.60 9.80
N LEU A 163 -4.44 -2.45 10.27
CA LEU A 163 -5.06 -1.41 9.44
C LEU A 163 -4.08 -0.81 8.41
N MET A 164 -2.77 -0.94 8.63
CA MET A 164 -1.72 -0.57 7.67
C MET A 164 -1.82 -1.35 6.35
N ALA A 165 -2.39 -2.55 6.36
CA ALA A 165 -2.57 -3.36 5.15
C ALA A 165 -3.81 -2.97 4.33
N ARG A 166 -4.54 -1.92 4.71
CA ARG A 166 -5.71 -1.46 3.97
C ARG A 166 -5.35 -0.94 2.57
N SER A 167 -6.35 -0.91 1.69
CA SER A 167 -6.23 -0.34 0.34
C SER A 167 -7.43 0.52 -0.04
N GLY A 168 -7.25 1.35 -1.08
CA GLY A 168 -8.31 2.17 -1.67
C GLY A 168 -9.04 3.05 -0.64
N ARG A 169 -10.37 3.07 -0.71
CA ARG A 169 -11.20 3.91 0.18
C ARG A 169 -11.05 3.58 1.66
N ALA A 170 -10.78 2.32 2.01
CA ALA A 170 -10.59 1.92 3.40
C ALA A 170 -9.28 2.48 3.98
N LEU A 171 -8.22 2.54 3.16
CA LEU A 171 -6.96 3.18 3.51
C LEU A 171 -7.14 4.69 3.68
N ASP A 172 -7.89 5.33 2.78
CA ASP A 172 -8.22 6.76 2.89
C ASP A 172 -8.98 7.07 4.18
N ALA A 173 -9.97 6.24 4.53
CA ALA A 173 -10.72 6.37 5.78
C ALA A 173 -9.81 6.15 7.01
N PHE A 174 -8.90 5.19 6.95
CA PHE A 174 -7.91 4.96 7.99
C PHE A 174 -6.98 6.17 8.17
N GLY A 175 -6.46 6.73 7.08
CA GLY A 175 -5.57 7.90 7.15
C GLY A 175 -6.22 9.10 7.83
N ARG A 176 -7.47 9.43 7.48
CA ARG A 176 -8.24 10.50 8.15
C ARG A 176 -8.47 10.22 9.64
N TRP A 177 -8.78 8.98 9.96
CA TRP A 177 -9.06 8.56 11.33
C TRP A 177 -7.81 8.53 12.20
N VAL A 178 -6.66 8.04 11.70
CA VAL A 178 -5.43 7.88 12.48
C VAL A 178 -4.69 9.20 12.70
N ALA A 179 -4.89 10.18 11.81
CA ALA A 179 -4.26 11.50 11.86
C ALA A 179 -4.32 12.18 13.25
N PRO A 180 -5.47 12.26 13.95
CA PRO A 180 -5.52 12.83 15.31
C PRO A 180 -4.99 11.91 16.42
N HIS A 181 -4.70 10.63 16.15
CA HIS A 181 -4.31 9.63 17.16
C HIS A 181 -2.81 9.31 17.17
N ARG A 182 -2.03 9.92 16.27
CA ARG A 182 -0.60 9.66 16.09
C ARG A 182 0.18 10.95 15.93
N SER A 183 1.49 10.87 16.13
CA SER A 183 2.37 12.01 15.92
C SER A 183 2.34 12.42 14.45
N ILE A 184 2.56 13.71 14.20
CA ILE A 184 2.67 14.27 12.86
C ILE A 184 3.72 13.52 12.02
N GLU A 185 4.87 13.21 12.62
CA GLU A 185 5.95 12.47 11.96
C GLU A 185 5.47 11.10 11.47
N TRP A 186 4.78 10.34 12.31
CA TRP A 186 4.24 9.03 11.95
C TRP A 186 3.23 9.13 10.80
N VAL A 187 2.34 10.13 10.84
CA VAL A 187 1.32 10.34 9.80
C VAL A 187 1.96 10.76 8.48
N LEU A 188 2.99 11.61 8.51
CA LEU A 188 3.74 12.00 7.31
C LEU A 188 4.47 10.81 6.69
N SER A 189 5.14 9.97 7.49
CA SER A 189 5.75 8.73 7.00
C SER A 189 4.70 7.79 6.37
N MET A 190 3.53 7.66 6.99
CA MET A 190 2.44 6.88 6.40
C MET A 190 2.01 7.45 5.04
N VAL A 191 1.84 8.77 4.93
CA VAL A 191 1.47 9.45 3.66
C VAL A 191 2.55 9.34 2.59
N GLU A 192 3.82 9.25 2.99
CA GLU A 192 4.95 9.08 2.08
C GLU A 192 4.95 7.70 1.42
N TYR A 193 4.74 6.64 2.20
CA TYR A 193 4.93 5.26 1.75
C TYR A 193 3.65 4.51 1.36
N MET A 194 2.47 5.00 1.73
CA MET A 194 1.20 4.33 1.44
C MET A 194 0.54 4.83 0.15
N THR A 195 -0.07 3.92 -0.60
CA THR A 195 -0.77 4.21 -1.86
C THR A 195 -2.17 4.80 -1.62
N MET A 196 -2.23 6.01 -1.07
CA MET A 196 -3.47 6.75 -0.81
C MET A 196 -3.96 7.51 -2.05
N SER A 197 -5.24 7.90 -2.06
CA SER A 197 -5.74 8.82 -3.09
C SER A 197 -5.15 10.22 -2.93
N MET A 198 -4.87 10.90 -4.05
CA MET A 198 -4.34 12.28 -4.04
C MET A 198 -5.19 13.25 -3.20
N PRO A 199 -6.53 13.26 -3.27
CA PRO A 199 -7.35 14.15 -2.43
C PRO A 199 -7.14 13.91 -0.94
N THR A 200 -7.03 12.64 -0.51
CA THR A 200 -6.82 12.31 0.90
C THR A 200 -5.40 12.66 1.34
N ARG A 201 -4.41 12.42 0.48
CA ARG A 201 -3.03 12.84 0.69
C ARG A 201 -2.92 14.36 0.91
N ASP A 202 -3.53 15.14 0.03
CA ASP A 202 -3.53 16.60 0.12
C ASP A 202 -4.27 17.10 1.37
N GLU A 203 -5.42 16.50 1.70
CA GLU A 203 -6.17 16.80 2.90
C GLU A 203 -5.33 16.59 4.17
N LEU A 204 -4.66 15.44 4.27
CA LEU A 204 -3.80 15.12 5.40
C LEU A 204 -2.63 16.10 5.49
N ILE A 205 -1.92 16.34 4.39
CA ILE A 205 -0.80 17.29 4.35
C ILE A 205 -1.27 18.71 4.77
N ARG A 206 -2.39 19.19 4.24
CA ARG A 206 -2.95 20.51 4.60
C ARG A 206 -3.32 20.62 6.07
N ARG A 207 -3.85 19.54 6.66
CA ARG A 207 -4.21 19.51 8.09
C ARG A 207 -3.01 19.74 8.99
N PHE A 208 -1.82 19.33 8.55
CA PHE A 208 -0.55 19.52 9.26
C PHE A 208 0.24 20.76 8.77
N GLY A 209 -0.20 21.37 7.67
CA GLY A 209 0.36 22.60 7.10
C GLY A 209 0.01 23.86 7.88
N LYS A 210 -1.08 23.87 8.67
CA LYS A 210 -1.39 25.01 9.56
C LYS A 210 -0.63 24.87 10.87
N VAL A 211 0.59 25.39 10.89
CA VAL A 211 1.32 25.63 12.12
C VAL A 211 1.31 27.14 12.34
N ASP A 212 0.57 27.61 13.34
CA ASP A 212 0.53 29.02 13.74
C ASP A 212 1.81 29.43 14.51
N ASP A 213 2.96 28.88 14.11
CA ASP A 213 4.28 29.21 14.65
C ASP A 213 5.10 29.89 13.55
N PRO A 214 5.39 31.20 13.69
CA PRO A 214 6.17 31.96 12.72
C PRO A 214 7.56 31.38 12.43
N GLU A 215 8.19 30.72 13.41
CA GLU A 215 9.52 30.13 13.24
C GLU A 215 9.47 28.85 12.40
N ILE A 216 8.43 28.04 12.59
CA ILE A 216 8.21 26.83 11.78
C ILE A 216 7.88 27.23 10.34
N GLU A 217 7.10 28.29 10.14
CA GLU A 217 6.82 28.82 8.80
C GLU A 217 8.09 29.35 8.13
N ALA A 218 8.93 30.10 8.85
CA ALA A 218 10.22 30.57 8.32
C ALA A 218 11.13 29.42 7.87
N ARG A 219 11.20 28.33 8.67
CA ARG A 219 11.96 27.12 8.30
C ARG A 219 11.37 26.42 7.07
N ARG A 220 10.04 26.34 6.96
CA ARG A 220 9.36 25.78 5.78
C ARG A 220 9.62 26.58 4.52
N GLN A 221 9.56 27.91 4.60
CA GLN A 221 9.90 28.80 3.48
C GLN A 221 11.34 28.59 3.04
N HIS A 222 12.27 28.39 3.99
CA HIS A 222 13.65 28.06 3.67
C HIS A 222 13.78 26.70 2.95
N ILE A 223 13.13 25.64 3.46
CA ILE A 223 13.13 24.32 2.83
C ILE A 223 12.54 24.39 1.41
N LEU A 224 11.40 25.06 1.23
CA LEU A 224 10.77 25.24 -0.08
C LEU A 224 11.71 25.95 -1.06
N LYS A 225 12.41 26.99 -0.60
CA LYS A 225 13.40 27.69 -1.40
C LYS A 225 14.53 26.76 -1.85
N VAL A 226 15.08 25.95 -0.93
CA VAL A 226 16.11 24.95 -1.24
C VAL A 226 15.60 23.90 -2.23
N LEU A 227 14.39 23.35 -2.02
CA LEU A 227 13.79 22.37 -2.93
C LEU A 227 13.60 22.94 -4.35
N LEU A 228 13.14 24.19 -4.47
CA LEU A 228 13.00 24.88 -5.76
C LEU A 228 14.36 25.18 -6.41
N GLU A 229 15.41 25.41 -5.62
CA GLU A 229 16.78 25.55 -6.14
C GLU A 229 17.33 24.20 -6.63
N MET A 230 17.00 23.10 -5.96
CA MET A 230 17.39 21.74 -6.37
C MET A 230 16.60 21.20 -7.57
N SER A 231 15.41 21.76 -7.87
CA SER A 231 14.62 21.42 -9.05
C SER A 231 14.37 22.65 -9.93
N PRO A 232 15.36 23.06 -10.76
CA PRO A 232 15.25 24.21 -11.64
C PRO A 232 14.05 24.13 -12.60
N GLN A 233 13.72 22.94 -13.07
CA GLN A 233 12.59 22.70 -13.98
C GLN A 233 11.26 23.04 -13.30
N THR A 234 11.03 22.56 -12.08
CA THR A 234 9.81 22.88 -11.31
C THR A 234 9.73 24.38 -11.01
N LYS A 235 10.85 25.00 -10.62
CA LYS A 235 10.91 26.44 -10.38
C LYS A 235 10.59 27.26 -11.63
N GLN A 236 11.06 26.82 -12.79
CA GLN A 236 10.79 27.46 -14.06
C GLN A 236 9.32 27.30 -14.47
N GLN A 237 8.77 26.09 -14.35
CA GLN A 237 7.36 25.81 -14.62
C GLN A 237 6.43 26.71 -13.80
N ILE A 238 6.67 26.84 -12.48
CA ILE A 238 5.88 27.70 -11.59
C ILE A 238 5.93 29.17 -12.05
N LYS A 239 7.09 29.65 -12.50
CA LYS A 239 7.23 31.03 -13.01
C LYS A 239 6.47 31.24 -14.31
N GLU A 240 6.56 30.29 -15.24
CA GLU A 240 5.87 30.36 -16.53
C GLU A 240 4.35 30.34 -16.35
N GLU A 241 3.83 29.44 -15.52
CA GLU A 241 2.41 29.40 -15.16
C GLU A 241 1.94 30.72 -14.55
N GLY A 242 2.72 31.28 -13.61
CA GLY A 242 2.39 32.58 -13.00
C GLY A 242 2.42 33.76 -13.98
N LEU A 243 3.33 33.74 -14.96
CA LEU A 243 3.43 34.79 -15.97
C LEU A 243 2.26 34.72 -16.97
N LEU A 244 1.90 33.52 -17.41
CA LEU A 244 0.73 33.30 -18.27
C LEU A 244 -0.55 33.79 -17.58
N GLU A 245 -0.76 33.42 -16.32
CA GLU A 245 -1.92 33.86 -15.54
C GLU A 245 -1.95 35.39 -15.38
N GLY A 246 -0.80 36.00 -15.11
CA GLY A 246 -0.64 37.45 -15.04
C GLY A 246 -1.02 38.15 -16.35
N GLN A 247 -0.57 37.62 -17.49
CA GLN A 247 -0.87 38.21 -18.81
C GLN A 247 -2.34 38.05 -19.20
N ARG A 248 -2.96 36.89 -18.94
CA ARG A 248 -4.42 36.72 -19.14
C ARG A 248 -5.22 37.73 -18.32
N ALA A 249 -4.86 37.92 -17.06
CA ALA A 249 -5.50 38.90 -16.19
C ALA A 249 -5.29 40.35 -16.67
N ALA A 250 -4.09 40.68 -17.17
CA ALA A 250 -3.79 41.99 -17.74
C ALA A 250 -4.60 42.26 -19.01
N LEU A 251 -4.64 41.32 -19.95
CA LEU A 251 -5.46 41.39 -21.16
C LEU A 251 -6.93 41.64 -20.84
N ARG A 252 -7.52 40.86 -19.92
CA ARG A 252 -8.90 41.07 -19.48
C ARG A 252 -9.14 42.44 -18.88
N ARG A 253 -8.18 42.96 -18.10
CA ARG A 253 -8.25 44.30 -17.52
C ARG A 253 -8.26 45.38 -18.61
N VAL A 254 -7.46 45.22 -19.67
CA VAL A 254 -7.46 46.15 -20.82
C VAL A 254 -8.77 46.07 -21.58
N LEU A 255 -9.26 44.88 -21.92
CA LEU A 255 -10.55 44.68 -22.59
C LEU A 255 -11.70 45.34 -21.81
N ALA A 256 -11.77 45.09 -20.50
CA ALA A 256 -12.77 45.70 -19.63
C ALA A 256 -12.67 47.23 -19.60
N ARG A 257 -11.47 47.81 -19.51
CA ARG A 257 -11.26 49.27 -19.56
C ARG A 257 -11.66 49.88 -20.89
N ARG A 258 -11.49 49.14 -21.99
CA ARG A 258 -11.90 49.52 -23.34
C ARG A 258 -13.38 49.27 -23.63
N GLN A 259 -14.13 48.76 -22.66
CA GLN A 259 -15.54 48.37 -22.79
C GLN A 259 -15.75 47.30 -23.89
N LEU A 260 -14.72 46.53 -24.20
CA LEU A 260 -14.76 45.38 -25.09
C LEU A 260 -15.09 44.16 -24.24
N THR A 261 -16.34 43.71 -24.29
CA THR A 261 -16.79 42.57 -23.47
C THR A 261 -16.54 41.27 -24.24
N PRO A 262 -15.61 40.41 -23.79
CA PRO A 262 -15.38 39.12 -24.44
C PRO A 262 -16.61 38.23 -24.36
N SER A 263 -16.86 37.46 -25.41
CA SER A 263 -17.84 36.38 -25.37
C SER A 263 -17.32 35.21 -24.52
N LYS A 264 -18.18 34.22 -24.23
CA LYS A 264 -17.74 33.00 -23.53
C LYS A 264 -16.64 32.24 -24.28
N ASP A 265 -16.70 32.25 -25.61
CA ASP A 265 -15.73 31.57 -26.45
C ASP A 265 -14.39 32.31 -26.47
N ASP A 266 -14.42 33.65 -26.46
CA ASP A 266 -13.22 34.48 -26.33
C ASP A 266 -12.53 34.27 -24.97
N ASP A 267 -13.31 34.23 -23.89
CA ASP A 267 -12.77 33.98 -22.55
C ASP A 267 -12.16 32.58 -22.43
N ALA A 268 -12.81 31.56 -23.00
CA ALA A 268 -12.27 30.21 -23.05
C ALA A 268 -10.96 30.14 -23.86
N ARG A 269 -10.88 30.91 -24.96
CA ARG A 269 -9.67 31.02 -25.79
C ARG A 269 -8.53 31.72 -25.04
N ILE A 270 -8.82 32.76 -24.26
CA ILE A 270 -7.83 33.44 -23.41
C ILE A 270 -7.31 32.49 -22.31
N GLU A 271 -8.20 31.77 -21.64
CA GLU A 271 -7.83 30.77 -20.63
C GLU A 271 -6.96 29.63 -21.19
N ALA A 272 -7.34 29.09 -22.35
CA ALA A 272 -6.64 27.98 -22.95
C ALA A 272 -5.30 28.35 -23.60
N CYS A 273 -4.99 29.65 -23.76
CA CYS A 273 -3.77 30.10 -24.41
C CYS A 273 -2.55 29.83 -23.51
N THR A 274 -1.65 28.96 -23.96
CA THR A 274 -0.39 28.61 -23.25
C THR A 274 0.84 29.31 -23.84
N ASP A 275 0.67 30.13 -24.88
CA ASP A 275 1.75 30.87 -25.53
C ASP A 275 1.79 32.31 -25.04
N LEU A 276 2.86 32.64 -24.33
CA LEU A 276 3.07 33.97 -23.77
C LEU A 276 3.14 35.05 -24.84
N ALA A 277 3.82 34.79 -25.96
CA ALA A 277 3.99 35.77 -27.03
C ALA A 277 2.64 36.12 -27.68
N THR A 278 1.75 35.13 -27.79
CA THR A 278 0.37 35.36 -28.25
C THR A 278 -0.42 36.22 -27.26
N LEU A 279 -0.33 35.96 -25.95
CA LEU A 279 -1.00 36.78 -24.94
C LEU A 279 -0.49 38.23 -24.91
N GLU A 280 0.83 38.44 -25.05
CA GLU A 280 1.44 39.78 -25.13
C GLU A 280 0.97 40.54 -26.37
N ARG A 281 0.95 39.86 -27.52
CA ARG A 281 0.41 40.44 -28.76
C ARG A 281 -1.05 40.82 -28.64
N TRP A 282 -1.89 39.96 -28.06
CA TRP A 282 -3.30 40.27 -27.82
C TRP A 282 -3.47 41.43 -26.85
N HIS A 283 -2.63 41.50 -25.81
CA HIS A 283 -2.62 42.63 -24.89
C HIS A 283 -2.34 43.95 -25.63
N ASP A 284 -1.32 43.98 -26.48
CA ASP A 284 -0.95 45.18 -27.23
C ASP A 284 -2.01 45.58 -28.27
N GLN A 285 -2.60 44.60 -28.96
CA GLN A 285 -3.70 44.83 -29.89
C GLN A 285 -4.95 45.35 -29.18
N ALA A 286 -5.27 44.82 -27.99
CA ALA A 286 -6.42 45.25 -27.19
C ALA A 286 -6.37 46.74 -26.82
N VAL A 287 -5.18 47.35 -26.75
CA VAL A 287 -5.02 48.78 -26.45
C VAL A 287 -5.63 49.67 -27.53
N THR A 288 -5.63 49.25 -28.80
CA THR A 288 -6.10 50.07 -29.94
C THR A 288 -7.32 49.48 -30.65
N ALA A 289 -7.58 48.18 -30.47
CA ALA A 289 -8.67 47.44 -31.09
C ALA A 289 -10.06 48.09 -30.88
N VAL A 290 -10.91 47.94 -31.88
CA VAL A 290 -12.30 48.43 -31.90
C VAL A 290 -13.30 47.32 -31.53
N SER A 291 -12.87 46.06 -31.60
CA SER A 291 -13.64 44.88 -31.20
C SER A 291 -12.76 43.84 -30.49
N VAL A 292 -13.36 42.89 -29.77
CA VAL A 292 -12.64 41.77 -29.14
C VAL A 292 -11.99 40.87 -30.19
N SER A 293 -12.64 40.67 -31.33
CA SER A 293 -12.09 39.87 -32.43
C SER A 293 -10.81 40.49 -33.00
N ASP A 294 -10.74 41.82 -33.10
CA ASP A 294 -9.52 42.53 -33.52
C ASP A 294 -8.41 42.43 -32.47
N ALA A 295 -8.78 42.43 -31.19
CA ALA A 295 -7.83 42.29 -30.07
C ALA A 295 -7.23 40.89 -29.98
N LEU A 296 -7.98 39.85 -30.40
CA LEU A 296 -7.57 38.45 -30.33
C LEU A 296 -7.13 37.89 -31.69
N ALA A 297 -6.90 38.73 -32.70
CA ALA A 297 -6.44 38.33 -34.04
C ALA A 297 -4.93 38.05 -34.03
#